data_AF-A0A0X3XH63-F1
#
_entry.id   AF-A0A0X3XH63-F1
#
_cell.length_a   1.000
_cell.length_b   1.000
_cell.length_c   1.000
_cell.angle_alpha   90.00
_cell.angle_beta   90.00
_cell.angle_gamma   90.00
#
_symmetry.space_group_name_H-M   'P 1'
#
loop_
_entity.id
_entity.type
_entity.pdbx_description
1 polymer ?
#
loop_
_entity_poly.entity_id
_entity_poly.type
_entity_poly.pdbx_seq_one_letter_code
_entity_poly.pdbx_strand_id
1 'polypeptide(L)'
;MGAQVGQHGGELPTGPGSSCLGGTRGIFGIITEVIPVFSRKPVFGYFGLIGATVAITGLSAIVWAHHMFATGAVLLPFFSLASFLIAVPTGVKFFNWIGTMWRGALSFETPMLWALGFLATFLFGGLTGVLLASPPLDFHTTDTYFVVAHLHYVLFGTVVFAMFAGFASASVLEGCGDGLRVQSSAPPASGLDRPPVRRSPPPRVLAGP
;
A
#
# COMPACT_ATOMS: atom_id res chain seq x y z
N MET A 1 33.55 31.82 31.55
CA MET A 1 32.21 32.10 30.97
C MET A 1 32.12 31.28 29.69
N GLY A 2 31.60 30.07 29.63
CA GLY A 2 30.65 29.39 30.51
C GLY A 2 29.20 29.64 30.05
N ALA A 3 28.64 28.63 29.36
CA ALA A 3 27.21 28.21 29.37
C ALA A 3 26.21 29.01 28.49
N GLN A 4 25.25 28.44 27.72
CA GLN A 4 24.69 27.08 27.63
C GLN A 4 24.15 26.71 26.22
N VAL A 5 24.15 25.39 26.00
CA VAL A 5 23.39 24.60 25.03
C VAL A 5 21.89 24.59 25.36
N GLY A 6 21.02 24.67 24.34
CA GLY A 6 19.62 24.23 24.35
C GLY A 6 19.16 24.04 22.90
N GLN A 7 19.10 22.82 22.35
CA GLN A 7 18.02 21.83 22.49
C GLN A 7 16.61 22.37 22.24
N HIS A 8 16.31 22.65 20.97
CA HIS A 8 14.98 22.46 20.38
C HIS A 8 15.25 21.73 19.05
N GLY A 9 15.11 20.40 18.97
CA GLY A 9 13.81 19.76 19.07
C GLY A 9 13.07 19.98 17.76
N GLY A 10 13.56 19.37 16.68
CA GLY A 10 12.87 19.35 15.38
C GLY A 10 11.64 18.46 15.47
N GLU A 11 10.62 18.92 16.18
CA GLU A 11 9.27 18.38 16.12
C GLU A 11 8.70 18.72 14.74
N LEU A 12 8.74 17.74 13.84
CA LEU A 12 7.84 17.70 12.69
C LEU A 12 6.42 17.88 13.23
N PRO A 13 5.64 18.86 12.75
CA PRO A 13 4.27 19.02 13.21
C PRO A 13 3.45 17.81 12.75
N THR A 14 3.23 16.86 13.67
CA THR A 14 2.24 15.79 13.54
C THR A 14 0.85 16.38 13.77
N GLY A 15 0.44 17.29 12.90
CA GLY A 15 -0.95 17.71 12.81
C GLY A 15 -1.78 16.61 12.13
N PRO A 16 -3.03 16.35 12.54
CA PRO A 16 -3.88 15.29 11.97
C PRO A 16 -4.36 15.56 10.53
N GLY A 17 -3.81 16.56 9.84
CA GLY A 17 -4.22 16.98 8.49
C GLY A 17 -3.12 16.94 7.43
N SER A 18 -1.89 16.52 7.74
CA SER A 18 -0.78 16.50 6.76
C SER A 18 -0.61 15.18 5.99
N SER A 19 -1.38 14.13 6.34
CA SER A 19 -1.27 12.81 5.70
C SER A 19 -2.19 12.60 4.49
N CYS A 20 -3.05 13.57 4.14
CA CYS A 20 -4.16 13.30 3.23
C CYS A 20 -3.83 13.34 1.73
N LEU A 21 -2.62 13.73 1.27
CA LEU A 21 -2.24 13.54 -0.14
C LEU A 21 -0.72 13.71 -0.39
N GLY A 22 0.08 12.73 0.05
CA GLY A 22 1.53 12.68 -0.19
C GLY A 22 1.93 11.94 -1.49
N GLY A 23 1.66 12.51 -2.66
CA GLY A 23 2.67 12.63 -3.72
C GLY A 23 3.42 11.46 -4.39
N THR A 24 3.08 10.17 -4.29
CA THR A 24 3.72 9.12 -5.14
C THR A 24 2.71 8.21 -5.86
N ARG A 25 2.11 8.71 -6.94
CA ARG A 25 1.06 8.01 -7.70
C ARG A 25 1.61 6.98 -8.70
N GLY A 26 2.42 6.05 -8.21
CA GLY A 26 2.60 4.76 -8.86
C GLY A 26 1.59 3.76 -8.30
N ILE A 27 1.16 2.80 -9.10
CA ILE A 27 0.20 1.77 -8.68
C ILE A 27 0.68 1.02 -7.42
N PHE A 28 1.96 0.66 -7.37
CA PHE A 28 2.59 0.06 -6.18
C PHE A 28 2.72 1.04 -5.01
N GLY A 29 2.76 2.34 -5.29
CA GLY A 29 2.77 3.40 -4.27
C GLY A 29 1.43 3.45 -3.53
N ILE A 30 0.30 3.34 -4.25
CA ILE A 30 -1.04 3.29 -3.66
C ILE A 30 -1.14 2.18 -2.60
N ILE A 31 -0.70 0.97 -2.95
CA ILE A 31 -0.70 -0.17 -2.01
C ILE A 31 0.21 0.08 -0.81
N THR A 32 1.36 0.72 -1.04
CA THR A 32 2.34 1.03 0.03
C THR A 32 1.82 2.08 1.02
N GLU A 33 0.87 2.92 0.61
CA GLU A 33 0.19 3.88 1.51
C GLU A 33 -1.04 3.26 2.21
N VAL A 34 -1.79 2.40 1.52
CA VAL A 34 -2.99 1.74 2.10
C VAL A 34 -2.60 0.79 3.23
N ILE A 35 -1.63 -0.11 3.01
CA ILE A 35 -1.26 -1.15 3.98
C ILE A 35 -0.87 -0.60 5.37
N PRO A 36 0.03 0.40 5.52
CA PRO A 36 0.45 0.90 6.84
C PRO A 36 -0.68 1.62 7.58
N VAL A 37 -1.57 2.33 6.86
CA VAL A 37 -2.71 3.04 7.45
C VAL A 37 -3.67 2.05 8.13
N PHE A 38 -4.05 0.98 7.42
CA PHE A 38 -4.97 -0.02 7.95
C PHE A 38 -4.30 -1.06 8.86
N SER A 39 -2.97 -1.14 8.87
CA SER A 39 -2.19 -1.98 9.80
C SER A 39 -1.72 -1.22 11.05
N ARG A 40 -1.90 0.11 11.10
CA ARG A 40 -1.45 1.04 12.16
C ARG A 40 0.02 0.85 12.53
N LYS A 41 0.86 0.57 11.52
CA LYS A 41 2.28 0.29 11.70
C LYS A 41 3.06 0.95 10.56
N PRO A 42 4.23 1.55 10.84
CA PRO A 42 5.07 2.10 9.80
C PRO A 42 5.52 1.01 8.82
N VAL A 43 5.77 1.42 7.58
CA VAL A 43 6.22 0.53 6.50
C VAL A 43 7.53 -0.15 6.89
N PHE A 44 7.52 -1.48 6.88
CA PHE A 44 8.70 -2.29 7.13
C PHE A 44 9.66 -2.20 5.94
N GLY A 45 10.92 -1.82 6.20
CA GLY A 45 11.97 -1.82 5.18
C GLY A 45 11.85 -0.68 4.14
N TYR A 46 11.56 0.55 4.58
CA TYR A 46 11.42 1.72 3.69
C TYR A 46 12.59 1.91 2.70
N PHE A 47 13.84 1.79 3.19
CA PHE A 47 15.04 1.85 2.32
C PHE A 47 15.06 0.72 1.27
N GLY A 48 14.60 -0.48 1.63
CA GLY A 48 14.46 -1.59 0.69
C GLY A 48 13.39 -1.35 -0.38
N LEU A 49 12.30 -0.67 -0.03
CA LEU A 49 11.22 -0.29 -0.96
C LEU A 49 11.68 0.75 -1.99
N ILE A 50 12.45 1.75 -1.56
CA ILE A 50 13.05 2.74 -2.45
C ILE A 50 14.09 2.07 -3.35
N GLY A 51 15.03 1.32 -2.76
CA GLY A 51 16.08 0.62 -3.50
C GLY A 51 15.50 -0.35 -4.54
N ALA A 52 14.46 -1.10 -4.19
CA ALA A 52 13.77 -1.97 -5.12
C ALA A 52 13.10 -1.20 -6.26
N THR A 53 12.52 -0.04 -5.99
CA THR A 53 11.87 0.78 -7.02
C THR A 53 12.90 1.36 -8.00
N VAL A 54 14.03 1.87 -7.50
CA VAL A 54 15.14 2.34 -8.34
C VAL A 54 15.73 1.20 -9.19
N ALA A 55 15.92 0.02 -8.59
CA ALA A 55 16.42 -1.16 -9.29
C ALA A 55 15.48 -1.59 -10.43
N ILE A 56 14.16 -1.63 -10.19
CA ILE A 56 13.17 -1.97 -11.22
C ILE A 56 13.17 -0.93 -12.33
N THR A 57 13.21 0.37 -12.01
CA THR A 57 13.25 1.43 -13.03
C THR A 57 14.50 1.33 -13.90
N GLY A 58 15.68 1.04 -13.31
CA GLY A 58 16.91 0.83 -14.08
C GLY A 58 16.89 -0.44 -14.93
N LEU A 59 16.45 -1.57 -14.37
CA LEU A 59 16.39 -2.85 -15.08
C LEU A 59 15.32 -2.88 -16.17
N SER A 60 14.22 -2.13 -16.00
CA SER A 60 13.12 -2.07 -16.97
C SER A 60 13.58 -1.63 -18.36
N ALA A 61 14.61 -0.78 -18.43
CA ALA A 61 15.15 -0.30 -19.71
C ALA A 61 15.99 -1.35 -20.44
N ILE A 62 16.36 -2.47 -19.81
CA ILE A 62 17.30 -3.47 -20.34
C ILE A 62 16.60 -4.77 -20.73
N VAL A 63 15.48 -5.10 -20.09
CA VAL A 63 14.87 -6.44 -20.22
C VAL A 63 13.98 -6.63 -21.44
N TRP A 64 13.70 -5.62 -22.26
CA TRP A 64 12.64 -5.63 -23.28
C TRP A 64 12.62 -6.87 -24.20
N ALA A 65 13.80 -7.40 -24.56
CA ALA A 65 13.91 -8.47 -25.53
C ALA A 65 13.43 -9.84 -25.01
N HIS A 66 13.02 -9.96 -23.75
CA HIS A 66 12.41 -11.17 -23.24
C HIS A 66 11.07 -11.52 -23.92
N HIS A 67 10.41 -10.55 -24.56
CA HIS A 67 9.24 -10.81 -25.40
C HIS A 67 9.57 -11.42 -26.77
N MET A 68 10.86 -11.56 -27.11
CA MET A 68 11.33 -12.00 -28.41
C MET A 68 12.13 -13.30 -28.33
N PHE A 69 12.04 -14.07 -27.24
CA PHE A 69 12.81 -15.32 -27.09
C PHE A 69 12.56 -16.31 -28.22
N ALA A 70 11.30 -16.46 -28.67
CA ALA A 70 10.92 -17.34 -29.76
C ALA A 70 11.49 -16.94 -31.14
N THR A 71 11.99 -15.70 -31.31
CA THR A 71 12.49 -15.22 -32.61
C THR A 71 13.87 -15.75 -32.99
N GLY A 72 14.65 -16.25 -32.01
CA GLY A 72 16.03 -16.72 -32.24
C GLY A 72 17.05 -15.62 -32.58
N ALA A 73 16.65 -14.35 -32.59
CA ALA A 73 17.50 -13.21 -32.96
C ALA A 73 18.14 -12.47 -31.76
N VAL A 74 17.96 -12.98 -30.54
CA VAL A 74 18.34 -12.30 -29.29
C VAL A 74 19.35 -13.11 -28.48
N LEU A 75 20.16 -12.43 -27.66
CA LEU A 75 21.09 -13.08 -26.75
C LEU A 75 20.33 -13.68 -25.55
N LEU A 76 19.82 -14.90 -25.74
CA LEU A 76 18.98 -15.65 -24.79
C LEU A 76 19.47 -15.62 -23.33
N PRO A 77 20.73 -15.96 -22.99
CA PRO A 77 21.15 -16.04 -21.59
C PRO A 77 21.21 -14.68 -20.89
N PHE A 78 21.54 -13.60 -21.60
CA PHE A 78 21.60 -12.26 -21.02
C PHE A 78 20.20 -11.77 -20.64
N PHE A 79 19.25 -11.82 -21.57
CA PHE A 79 17.90 -11.33 -21.33
C PHE A 79 17.11 -12.22 -20.37
N SER A 80 17.34 -13.54 -20.38
CA SER A 80 16.75 -14.44 -19.38
C SER A 80 17.24 -14.13 -17.97
N LEU A 81 18.56 -13.98 -17.77
CA LEU A 81 19.12 -13.64 -16.46
C LEU A 81 18.66 -12.25 -15.99
N ALA A 82 18.63 -11.26 -16.88
CA ALA A 82 18.15 -9.92 -16.56
C ALA A 82 16.66 -9.93 -16.14
N SER A 83 15.82 -10.73 -16.80
CA SER A 83 14.41 -10.89 -16.42
C SER A 83 14.24 -11.58 -15.07
N PHE A 84 15.04 -12.62 -14.77
CA PHE A 84 15.05 -13.22 -13.43
C PHE A 84 15.48 -12.23 -12.35
N LEU A 85 16.40 -11.33 -12.68
CA LEU A 85 16.87 -10.34 -11.72
C LEU A 85 15.76 -9.38 -11.28
N ILE A 86 14.77 -9.06 -12.13
CA ILE A 86 13.62 -8.22 -11.76
C ILE A 86 12.72 -8.90 -10.72
N ALA A 87 12.67 -10.23 -10.69
CA ALA A 87 11.90 -10.97 -9.70
C ALA A 87 12.42 -10.73 -8.27
N VAL A 88 13.70 -10.38 -8.10
CA VAL A 88 14.32 -10.14 -6.79
C VAL A 88 13.83 -8.83 -6.15
N PRO A 89 13.95 -7.64 -6.78
CA PRO A 89 13.39 -6.40 -6.24
C PRO A 89 11.88 -6.45 -6.01
N THR A 90 11.13 -7.09 -6.90
CA THR A 90 9.68 -7.24 -6.73
C THR A 90 9.36 -8.13 -5.52
N GLY A 91 10.09 -9.23 -5.34
CA GLY A 91 10.02 -10.08 -4.14
C GLY A 91 10.32 -9.29 -2.85
N VAL A 92 11.34 -8.44 -2.83
CA VAL A 92 11.65 -7.57 -1.68
C VAL A 92 10.45 -6.68 -1.32
N LYS A 93 9.77 -6.08 -2.30
CA LYS A 93 8.57 -5.27 -2.06
C LYS A 93 7.43 -6.11 -1.44
N PHE A 94 7.24 -7.33 -1.93
CA PHE A 94 6.27 -8.28 -1.37
C PHE A 94 6.53 -8.59 0.10
N PHE A 95 7.76 -8.93 0.44
CA PHE A 95 8.12 -9.21 1.83
C PHE A 95 8.00 -7.97 2.72
N ASN A 96 8.30 -6.78 2.20
CA ASN A 96 8.10 -5.53 2.94
C ASN A 96 6.62 -5.26 3.26
N TRP A 97 5.71 -5.52 2.33
CA TRP A 97 4.27 -5.40 2.59
C TRP A 97 3.77 -6.44 3.59
N ILE A 98 4.16 -7.70 3.44
CA ILE A 98 3.83 -8.76 4.40
C ILE A 98 4.38 -8.43 5.79
N GLY A 99 5.63 -7.97 5.88
CA GLY A 99 6.27 -7.54 7.12
C GLY A 99 5.60 -6.32 7.75
N THR A 100 4.99 -5.44 6.95
CA THR A 100 4.20 -4.30 7.44
C THR A 100 2.89 -4.76 8.07
N MET A 101 2.21 -5.76 7.48
CA MET A 101 1.01 -6.35 8.07
C MET A 101 1.32 -7.25 9.28
N TRP A 102 2.52 -7.83 9.33
CA TRP A 102 2.91 -8.75 10.40
C TRP A 102 2.92 -8.07 11.77
N ARG A 103 2.16 -8.64 12.71
CA ARG A 103 1.90 -8.08 14.06
C ARG A 103 1.28 -6.68 14.04
N GLY A 104 0.62 -6.30 12.94
CA GLY A 104 -0.19 -5.08 12.85
C GLY A 104 -1.60 -5.31 13.40
N ALA A 105 -2.27 -4.23 13.80
CA ALA A 105 -3.68 -4.26 14.17
C ALA A 105 -4.52 -4.06 12.90
N LEU A 106 -4.78 -5.14 12.17
CA LEU A 106 -5.44 -5.11 10.86
C LEU A 106 -6.93 -4.78 10.98
N SER A 107 -7.37 -3.79 10.22
CA SER A 107 -8.78 -3.47 9.99
C SER A 107 -9.15 -3.83 8.55
N PHE A 108 -10.12 -4.74 8.39
CA PHE A 108 -10.54 -5.27 7.09
C PHE A 108 -11.62 -4.40 6.43
N GLU A 109 -11.35 -3.10 6.30
CA GLU A 109 -12.19 -2.23 5.49
C GLU A 109 -12.00 -2.53 3.99
N THR A 110 -12.96 -2.13 3.16
CA THR A 110 -12.94 -2.27 1.70
C THR A 110 -11.58 -2.01 1.04
N PRO A 111 -10.85 -0.90 1.31
CA PRO A 111 -9.52 -0.67 0.73
C PRO A 111 -8.47 -1.72 1.12
N MET A 112 -8.53 -2.27 2.34
CA MET A 112 -7.61 -3.31 2.80
C MET A 112 -7.90 -4.65 2.10
N LEU A 113 -9.17 -4.97 1.84
CA LEU A 113 -9.54 -6.17 1.08
C LEU A 113 -9.04 -6.12 -0.37
N TRP A 114 -9.13 -4.97 -1.01
CA TRP A 114 -8.56 -4.77 -2.35
C TRP A 114 -7.02 -4.88 -2.35
N ALA A 115 -6.34 -4.37 -1.32
CA ALA A 115 -4.90 -4.52 -1.16
C ALA A 115 -4.47 -5.98 -0.95
N LEU A 116 -5.23 -6.76 -0.18
CA LEU A 116 -4.99 -8.21 -0.02
C LEU A 116 -5.26 -8.99 -1.32
N GLY A 117 -6.31 -8.63 -2.05
CA GLY A 117 -6.59 -9.19 -3.37
C GLY A 117 -5.48 -8.90 -4.40
N PHE A 118 -4.89 -7.71 -4.35
CA PHE A 118 -3.69 -7.36 -5.11
C PHE A 118 -2.52 -8.29 -4.74
N LEU A 119 -2.23 -8.52 -3.46
CA LEU A 119 -1.13 -9.39 -3.04
C LEU A 119 -1.32 -10.83 -3.53
N ALA A 120 -2.54 -11.37 -3.49
CA ALA A 120 -2.81 -12.72 -3.94
C ALA A 120 -2.69 -12.86 -5.47
N THR A 121 -3.37 -12.00 -6.23
CA THR A 121 -3.40 -12.08 -7.71
C THR A 121 -2.02 -11.81 -8.31
N PHE A 122 -1.31 -10.80 -7.80
CA PHE A 122 0.02 -10.47 -8.27
C PHE A 122 1.05 -11.52 -7.87
N LEU A 123 0.89 -12.24 -6.76
CA LEU A 123 1.78 -13.36 -6.42
C LEU A 123 1.71 -14.46 -7.49
N PHE A 124 0.51 -14.88 -7.90
CA PHE A 124 0.36 -15.87 -8.97
C PHE A 124 0.83 -15.34 -10.33
N GLY A 125 0.58 -14.06 -10.63
CA GLY A 125 1.14 -13.39 -11.80
C GLY A 125 2.67 -13.35 -11.80
N GLY A 126 3.29 -13.04 -10.66
CA GLY A 126 4.74 -13.00 -10.50
C GLY A 126 5.39 -14.38 -10.66
N LEU A 127 4.80 -15.41 -10.06
CA LEU A 127 5.29 -16.80 -10.18
C LEU A 127 5.26 -17.29 -11.63
N THR A 128 4.16 -17.01 -12.36
CA THR A 128 4.07 -17.34 -13.79
C THR A 128 5.03 -16.52 -14.65
N GLY A 129 5.33 -15.28 -14.26
CA GLY A 129 6.34 -14.45 -14.95
C GLY A 129 7.76 -14.99 -14.82
N VAL A 130 8.11 -15.56 -13.66
CA VAL A 130 9.41 -16.24 -13.47
C VAL A 130 9.52 -17.47 -14.38
N LEU A 131 8.41 -18.20 -14.61
CA LEU A 131 8.42 -19.34 -15.54
C LEU A 131 8.67 -18.88 -16.99
N LEU A 132 8.01 -17.80 -17.42
CA LEU A 132 8.20 -17.18 -18.76
C LEU A 132 9.58 -16.55 -18.95
N ALA A 133 10.27 -16.16 -17.86
CA ALA A 133 11.64 -15.66 -17.95
C ALA A 133 12.67 -16.74 -18.39
N SER A 134 12.28 -18.02 -18.41
CA SER A 134 13.13 -19.12 -18.86
C SER A 134 12.87 -19.47 -20.34
N PRO A 135 13.86 -19.34 -21.25
CA PRO A 135 13.68 -19.67 -22.67
C PRO A 135 13.17 -21.10 -22.94
N PRO A 136 13.63 -22.15 -22.22
CA PRO A 136 13.14 -23.51 -22.47
C PRO A 136 11.64 -23.69 -22.22
N LEU A 137 11.07 -22.99 -21.23
CA LEU A 137 9.62 -23.03 -20.97
C LEU A 137 8.88 -22.06 -21.90
N ASP A 138 9.47 -20.91 -22.19
CA ASP A 138 8.87 -19.90 -23.06
C ASP A 138 8.67 -20.42 -24.49
N PHE A 139 9.58 -21.24 -25.03
CA PHE A 139 9.40 -21.82 -26.38
C PHE A 139 8.11 -22.65 -26.56
N HIS A 140 7.59 -23.24 -25.48
CA HIS A 140 6.34 -24.01 -25.52
C HIS A 140 5.12 -23.18 -25.13
N THR A 141 5.31 -22.05 -24.47
CA THR A 141 4.22 -21.26 -23.88
C THR A 141 4.03 -19.90 -24.57
N THR A 142 4.99 -19.45 -25.37
CA THR A 142 4.90 -18.27 -26.23
C THR A 142 3.67 -18.33 -27.13
N ASP A 143 2.97 -17.21 -27.28
CA ASP A 143 1.74 -17.08 -28.08
C ASP A 143 0.60 -18.05 -27.73
N THR A 144 0.61 -18.62 -26.51
CA THR A 144 -0.49 -19.44 -25.99
C THR A 144 -1.34 -18.69 -24.95
N TYR A 145 -2.47 -19.29 -24.56
CA TYR A 145 -3.31 -18.79 -23.47
C TYR A 145 -2.58 -18.66 -22.12
N PHE A 146 -1.43 -19.32 -21.95
CA PHE A 146 -0.61 -19.18 -20.75
C PHE A 146 -0.06 -17.75 -20.59
N VAL A 147 0.43 -17.13 -21.66
CA VAL A 147 0.92 -15.74 -21.65
C VAL A 147 -0.23 -14.76 -21.42
N VAL A 148 -1.40 -15.03 -22.03
CA VAL A 148 -2.61 -14.24 -21.80
C VAL A 148 -3.01 -14.29 -20.33
N ALA A 149 -3.07 -15.47 -19.74
CA ALA A 149 -3.40 -15.64 -18.32
C ALA A 149 -2.39 -14.92 -17.41
N HIS A 150 -1.08 -15.08 -17.68
CA HIS A 150 -0.02 -14.38 -16.96
C HIS A 150 -0.23 -12.86 -16.97
N LEU A 151 -0.44 -12.28 -18.16
CA LEU A 151 -0.68 -10.84 -18.31
C LEU A 151 -1.91 -10.40 -17.53
N HIS A 152 -3.00 -11.17 -17.55
CA HIS A 152 -4.23 -10.82 -16.82
C HIS A 152 -4.01 -10.86 -15.30
N TYR A 153 -3.31 -11.86 -14.76
CA TYR A 153 -3.03 -11.89 -13.31
C TYR A 153 -2.18 -10.70 -12.85
N VAL A 154 -1.13 -10.35 -13.61
CA VAL A 154 -0.25 -9.22 -13.26
C VAL A 154 -0.98 -7.88 -13.44
N LEU A 155 -1.56 -7.64 -14.63
CA LEU A 155 -2.15 -6.36 -14.99
C LEU A 155 -3.43 -6.08 -14.21
N PHE A 156 -4.30 -7.08 -14.03
CA PHE A 156 -5.53 -6.92 -13.25
C PHE A 156 -5.20 -6.70 -11.77
N GLY A 157 -4.20 -7.40 -11.23
CA GLY A 157 -3.67 -7.12 -9.89
C GLY A 157 -3.19 -5.68 -9.76
N THR A 158 -2.25 -5.25 -10.60
CA THR A 158 -1.71 -3.89 -10.51
C THR A 158 -2.78 -2.84 -10.80
N VAL A 159 -3.40 -2.84 -11.97
CA VAL A 159 -4.23 -1.72 -12.40
C VAL A 159 -5.56 -1.74 -11.66
N VAL A 160 -6.29 -2.84 -11.71
CA VAL A 160 -7.67 -2.89 -11.24
C VAL A 160 -7.73 -2.91 -9.72
N PHE A 161 -7.10 -3.88 -9.07
CA PHE A 161 -7.16 -4.02 -7.62
C PHE A 161 -6.54 -2.82 -6.88
N ALA A 162 -5.38 -2.31 -7.33
CA ALA A 162 -4.77 -1.17 -6.65
C ALA A 162 -5.49 0.15 -6.95
N MET A 163 -6.08 0.36 -8.14
CA MET A 163 -6.92 1.55 -8.36
C MET A 163 -8.18 1.50 -7.51
N PHE A 164 -8.84 0.35 -7.38
CA PHE A 164 -9.99 0.21 -6.50
C PHE A 164 -9.61 0.36 -5.02
N ALA A 165 -8.44 -0.12 -4.59
CA ALA A 165 -7.91 0.16 -3.25
C ALA A 165 -7.68 1.67 -3.02
N GLY A 166 -7.13 2.37 -4.01
CA GLY A 166 -6.93 3.82 -3.98
C GLY A 166 -8.24 4.60 -3.95
N PHE A 167 -9.20 4.22 -4.79
CA PHE A 167 -10.52 4.83 -4.81
C PHE A 167 -11.30 4.58 -3.50
N ALA A 168 -11.28 3.34 -3.00
CA ALA A 168 -11.94 2.98 -1.75
C ALA A 168 -11.29 3.63 -0.52
N SER A 169 -9.98 3.87 -0.55
CA SER A 169 -9.31 4.60 0.55
C SER A 169 -9.57 6.10 0.48
N ALA A 170 -9.56 6.69 -0.73
CA ALA A 170 -9.91 8.08 -0.93
C ALA A 170 -11.35 8.38 -0.48
N SER A 171 -12.32 7.56 -0.87
CA SER A 171 -13.73 7.78 -0.50
C SER A 171 -13.98 7.63 1.01
N VAL A 172 -13.25 6.75 1.70
CA VAL A 172 -13.29 6.62 3.16
C VAL A 172 -12.69 7.86 3.85
N LEU A 173 -11.62 8.43 3.28
CA LEU A 173 -10.96 9.61 3.84
C LEU A 173 -11.71 10.91 3.55
N GLU A 174 -12.36 11.04 2.39
CA GLU A 174 -13.26 12.16 2.07
C GLU A 174 -14.46 12.18 3.03
N GLY A 175 -15.07 11.02 3.30
CA GLY A 175 -16.14 10.91 4.31
C GLY A 175 -15.68 11.29 5.73
N CYS A 176 -14.40 11.04 6.07
CA CYS A 176 -13.81 11.47 7.33
C CYS A 176 -13.53 12.98 7.36
N GLY A 177 -13.07 13.55 6.25
CA GLY A 177 -12.81 14.99 6.09
C GLY A 177 -14.07 15.85 6.13
N ASP A 178 -15.18 15.36 5.56
CA ASP A 178 -16.48 16.04 5.66
C ASP A 178 -17.04 15.97 7.09
N GLY A 179 -16.82 14.87 7.81
CA GLY A 179 -17.13 14.77 9.25
C GLY A 179 -16.35 15.77 10.11
N LEU A 180 -15.07 16.01 9.79
CA LEU A 180 -14.25 17.01 10.48
C LEU A 180 -14.64 18.45 10.09
N ARG A 181 -15.02 18.70 8.83
CA ARG A 181 -15.55 20.00 8.40
C ARG A 181 -16.83 20.34 9.14
N VAL A 182 -17.76 19.39 9.29
CA VAL A 182 -19.01 19.58 10.04
C VAL A 182 -18.73 19.94 11.51
N GLN A 183 -17.74 19.33 12.15
CA GLN A 183 -17.33 19.71 13.51
C GLN A 183 -16.65 21.09 13.59
N SER A 184 -15.89 21.49 12.57
CA SER A 184 -15.26 22.83 12.54
C SER A 184 -16.24 23.96 12.21
N SER A 185 -17.31 23.65 11.46
CA SER A 185 -18.40 24.59 11.13
C SER A 185 -19.49 24.63 12.19
N ALA A 186 -19.43 23.75 13.19
CA ALA A 186 -20.27 23.89 14.37
C ALA A 186 -19.92 25.25 15.01
N PRO A 187 -20.89 26.16 15.18
CA PRO A 187 -20.62 27.44 15.80
C PRO A 187 -19.98 27.17 17.18
N PRO A 188 -18.95 27.95 17.58
CA PRO A 188 -18.38 27.81 18.90
C PRO A 188 -19.53 27.91 19.89
N ALA A 189 -19.70 26.89 20.73
CA ALA A 189 -20.75 26.87 21.73
C ALA A 189 -20.66 28.17 22.52
N SER A 190 -21.53 29.14 22.24
CA SER A 190 -21.72 30.28 23.09
C SER A 190 -22.14 29.69 24.43
N GLY A 191 -21.39 30.02 25.48
CA GLY A 191 -21.48 29.38 26.80
C GLY A 191 -22.77 29.65 27.56
N LEU A 192 -23.91 29.76 26.87
CA LEU A 192 -25.21 30.14 27.41
C LEU A 192 -26.28 29.06 27.29
N ASP A 193 -26.03 27.95 26.60
CA ASP A 193 -27.01 26.86 26.50
C ASP A 193 -26.36 25.49 26.75
N ARG A 194 -25.81 25.33 27.96
CA ARG A 194 -25.64 23.97 28.50
C ARG A 194 -27.03 23.50 28.93
N PRO A 195 -27.60 22.44 28.33
CA PRO A 195 -28.79 21.82 28.90
C PRO A 195 -28.46 21.45 30.35
N PRO A 196 -29.37 21.69 31.31
CA PRO A 196 -29.10 21.40 32.70
C PRO A 196 -28.67 19.94 32.81
N VAL A 197 -27.49 19.71 33.40
CA VAL A 197 -27.02 18.37 33.76
C VAL A 197 -28.16 17.71 34.53
N ARG A 198 -28.86 16.80 33.86
CA ARG A 198 -29.94 16.01 34.47
C ARG A 198 -29.23 15.09 35.47
N ARG A 199 -29.08 15.57 36.71
CA ARG A 199 -28.60 14.74 37.82
C ARG A 199 -29.52 13.54 37.87
N SER A 200 -28.96 12.36 37.63
CA SER A 200 -29.65 11.10 37.89
C SER A 200 -30.10 11.11 39.36
N PRO A 201 -31.37 10.77 39.64
CA PRO A 201 -31.82 10.68 41.03
C PRO A 201 -30.97 9.61 41.76
N PRO A 202 -30.64 9.83 43.04
CA PRO A 202 -29.91 8.83 43.82
C PRO A 202 -30.73 7.53 43.90
N PRO A 203 -30.09 6.35 43.96
CA PRO A 203 -30.80 5.09 44.11
C PRO A 203 -31.61 5.12 45.41
N ARG A 204 -32.92 4.90 45.31
CA ARG A 204 -33.79 4.71 46.48
C ARG A 204 -33.31 3.45 47.21
N VAL A 205 -32.73 3.64 48.39
CA VAL A 205 -32.52 2.58 49.37
C VAL A 205 -33.91 2.14 49.83
N LEU A 206 -34.34 0.95 49.40
CA LEU A 206 -35.52 0.27 49.92
C LEU A 206 -35.20 -0.18 51.35
N ALA A 207 -35.70 0.55 52.34
CA ALA A 207 -35.84 0.02 53.69
C ALA A 207 -36.99 -0.99 53.66
N GLY A 208 -36.67 -2.26 53.92
CA GLY A 208 -37.66 -3.32 54.08
C GLY A 208 -38.48 -3.18 55.37
N PRO A 209 -39.56 -3.97 55.50
CA PRO A 209 -40.36 -4.07 56.72
C PRO A 209 -39.63 -4.79 57.86
#